data_AF-F8NG95-F1
#
_entry.id   AF-F8NG95-F1
#
_cell.length_a   1.000
_cell.length_b   1.000
_cell.length_c   1.000
_cell.angle_alpha   90.00
_cell.angle_beta   90.00
_cell.angle_gamma   90.00
#
_symmetry.space_group_name_H-M   'P 1'
#
loop_
_entity.id
_entity.type
_entity.pdbx_description
1 polymer ?
#
loop_
_entity_poly.entity_id
_entity_poly.type
_entity_poly.pdbx_seq_one_letter_code
_entity_poly.pdbx_strand_id
1 'polypeptide(L)'
;MQATRIPNAQNEITTTCLTYLSFDAFSQGPCQSEKDLESMVQHNVLFDYSARYWGDHARGQVEEDCKAAIQKFLQDDSKVACASQLPLV
;
A
#
# COMPACT_ATOMS: atom_id res chain seq x y z
N MET A 1 8.08 -2.05 -27.23
CA MET A 1 8.67 -1.34 -26.08
C MET A 1 7.71 -0.24 -25.68
N GLN A 2 7.02 -0.35 -24.55
CA GLN A 2 6.25 0.78 -24.04
C GLN A 2 7.24 1.73 -23.35
N ALA A 3 7.34 2.95 -23.84
CA ALA A 3 8.15 3.99 -23.21
C ALA A 3 7.39 4.53 -21.99
N THR A 4 7.96 4.38 -20.80
CA THR A 4 7.45 5.02 -19.59
C THR A 4 7.58 6.53 -19.76
N ARG A 5 6.46 7.22 -20.02
CA ARG A 5 6.43 8.67 -20.28
C ARG A 5 6.85 9.53 -19.07
N ILE A 6 6.91 8.93 -17.88
CA ILE A 6 7.27 9.60 -16.63
C ILE A 6 8.33 8.72 -15.93
N PRO A 7 9.61 9.09 -15.99
CA PRO A 7 10.66 8.38 -15.27
C PRO A 7 10.35 8.30 -13.77
N ASN A 8 10.67 7.17 -13.13
CA ASN A 8 10.50 6.93 -11.68
C ASN A 8 9.06 6.99 -11.13
N ALA A 9 8.03 7.16 -11.97
CA ALA A 9 6.64 7.23 -11.49
C ALA A 9 6.26 6.03 -10.62
N GLN A 10 6.72 4.83 -10.99
CA GLN A 10 6.45 3.61 -10.23
C GLN A 10 7.12 3.65 -8.85
N ASN A 11 8.35 4.17 -8.74
CA ASN A 11 9.05 4.34 -7.47
C ASN A 11 8.33 5.34 -6.55
N GLU A 12 7.90 6.47 -7.11
CA GLU A 12 7.18 7.50 -6.35
C GLU A 12 5.83 6.99 -5.87
N ILE A 13 5.07 6.29 -6.73
CA ILE A 13 3.78 5.72 -6.36
C ILE A 13 3.98 4.62 -5.31
N THR A 14 4.92 3.70 -5.49
CA THR A 14 5.23 2.64 -4.52
C THR A 14 5.58 3.23 -3.16
N THR A 15 6.50 4.20 -3.13
CA THR A 15 6.93 4.86 -1.88
C THR A 15 5.76 5.58 -1.21
N THR A 16 4.91 6.26 -1.99
CA THR A 16 3.73 6.96 -1.48
C THR A 16 2.74 5.97 -0.86
N CYS A 17 2.43 4.88 -1.55
CA CYS A 17 1.50 3.86 -1.06
C CYS A 17 2.03 3.21 0.23
N LEU A 18 3.30 2.80 0.25
CA LEU A 18 3.92 2.19 1.43
C LEU A 18 4.00 3.16 2.62
N THR A 19 4.28 4.44 2.36
CA THR A 19 4.27 5.49 3.39
C THR A 19 2.87 5.65 3.97
N TYR A 20 1.85 5.72 3.12
CA TYR A 20 0.47 5.86 3.53
C TYR A 20 0.00 4.66 4.37
N LEU A 21 0.22 3.44 3.88
CA LEU A 21 -0.11 2.20 4.60
C LEU A 21 0.66 2.03 5.91
N SER A 22 1.80 2.74 6.06
CA SER A 22 2.61 2.72 7.28
C SER A 22 2.10 3.66 8.40
N PHE A 23 1.02 4.43 8.16
CA PHE A 23 0.47 5.37 9.15
C PHE A 23 -0.13 4.67 10.37
N ASP A 24 -0.12 5.37 11.51
CA ASP A 24 -0.61 4.83 12.78
C ASP A 24 -2.11 4.56 12.79
N ALA A 25 -2.85 5.18 11.88
CA ALA A 25 -4.27 4.89 11.65
C ALA A 25 -4.54 3.40 11.35
N PHE A 26 -3.54 2.68 10.82
CA PHE A 26 -3.65 1.28 10.42
C PHE A 26 -2.94 0.32 11.40
N SER A 27 -2.36 0.84 12.49
CA SER A 27 -1.60 0.04 13.47
C SER A 27 -2.50 -0.86 14.34
N GLN A 28 -3.82 -0.62 14.38
CA GLN A 28 -4.75 -1.45 15.16
C GLN A 28 -5.03 -2.80 14.49
N GLY A 29 -4.54 -3.03 13.27
CA GLY A 29 -4.78 -4.25 12.54
C GLY A 29 -6.05 -4.20 11.69
N PRO A 30 -6.60 -5.36 11.30
CA PRO A 30 -7.78 -5.43 10.47
C PRO A 30 -9.04 -4.95 11.20
N CYS A 31 -9.92 -4.31 10.44
CA CYS A 31 -11.28 -3.98 10.88
C CYS A 31 -12.05 -5.27 11.17
N GLN A 32 -12.93 -5.22 12.17
CA GLN A 32 -13.70 -6.39 12.60
C GLN A 32 -15.03 -6.55 11.85
N SER A 33 -15.45 -5.52 11.12
CA SER A 33 -16.69 -5.53 10.33
C SER A 33 -16.51 -4.80 9.00
N GLU A 34 -17.34 -5.17 8.02
CA GLU A 34 -17.39 -4.50 6.71
C GLU A 34 -17.71 -3.01 6.85
N LYS A 35 -18.59 -2.64 7.78
CA LYS A 35 -18.94 -1.23 8.05
C LYS A 35 -17.74 -0.42 8.57
N ASP A 36 -16.91 -1.02 9.42
CA ASP A 36 -15.71 -0.36 9.93
C ASP A 36 -14.67 -0.19 8.82
N LEU A 37 -14.55 -1.18 7.92
CA LEU A 37 -13.69 -1.10 6.74
C LEU A 37 -14.18 -0.02 5.77
N GLU A 38 -15.48 0.04 5.48
CA GLU A 38 -16.09 1.10 4.66
C GLU A 38 -15.82 2.49 5.25
N SER A 39 -16.03 2.65 6.55
CA SER A 39 -15.72 3.89 7.26
C SER A 39 -14.23 4.24 7.15
N MET A 40 -13.33 3.27 7.35
CA MET A 40 -11.89 3.49 7.21
C MET A 40 -11.52 3.95 5.80
N VAL A 41 -12.07 3.33 4.76
CA VAL A 41 -11.86 3.71 3.35
C VAL A 41 -12.41 5.11 3.06
N GLN A 42 -13.59 5.45 3.58
CA GLN A 42 -14.19 6.79 3.39
C GLN A 42 -13.37 7.90 4.04
N HIS A 43 -12.81 7.66 5.23
CA HIS A 43 -12.00 8.64 5.95
C HIS A 43 -10.54 8.70 5.46
N ASN A 44 -10.05 7.63 4.82
CA ASN A 44 -8.67 7.51 4.34
C ASN A 44 -8.68 7.27 2.82
N VAL A 45 -8.89 8.33 2.06
CA VAL A 45 -9.16 8.29 0.60
C VAL A 45 -8.12 7.55 -0.24
N LEU A 46 -6.86 7.47 0.20
CA LEU A 46 -5.80 6.74 -0.50
C LEU A 46 -5.60 5.31 -0.01
N PHE A 47 -6.31 4.88 1.04
CA PHE A 47 -6.11 3.56 1.65
C PHE A 47 -6.42 2.45 0.66
N ASP A 48 -7.58 2.51 0.01
CA ASP A 48 -8.01 1.47 -0.93
C ASP A 48 -7.05 1.31 -2.10
N TYR A 49 -6.68 2.42 -2.73
CA TYR A 49 -5.69 2.41 -3.81
C TYR A 49 -4.33 1.89 -3.34
N SER A 50 -3.83 2.39 -2.22
CA SER A 50 -2.50 2.02 -1.72
C SER A 50 -2.44 0.53 -1.42
N ALA A 51 -3.42 0.00 -0.70
CA ALA A 51 -3.48 -1.41 -0.31
C ALA A 51 -3.52 -2.35 -1.52
N ARG A 52 -4.26 -1.99 -2.57
CA ARG A 52 -4.44 -2.82 -3.77
C ARG A 52 -3.25 -2.79 -4.71
N TYR A 53 -2.63 -1.62 -4.92
CA TYR A 53 -1.73 -1.42 -6.05
C TYR A 53 -0.26 -1.25 -5.69
N TRP A 54 0.12 -1.10 -4.42
CA TRP A 54 1.53 -0.87 -4.05
C TRP A 54 2.46 -1.97 -4.60
N GLY A 55 2.03 -3.24 -4.53
CA GLY A 55 2.83 -4.38 -4.98
C GLY A 55 2.97 -4.45 -6.50
N ASP A 56 1.93 -4.05 -7.23
CA ASP A 56 2.00 -3.96 -8.70
C ASP A 56 2.93 -2.84 -9.15
N HIS A 57 2.88 -1.69 -8.48
CA HIS A 57 3.81 -0.59 -8.73
C HIS A 57 5.26 -0.93 -8.36
N ALA A 58 5.44 -1.77 -7.34
CA ALA A 58 6.76 -2.21 -6.90
C ALA A 58 7.41 -3.23 -7.85
N ARG A 59 6.67 -3.87 -8.75
CA ARG A 59 7.18 -5.00 -9.54
C ARG A 59 8.38 -4.60 -10.43
N GLY A 60 9.39 -5.47 -10.49
CA GLY A 60 10.57 -5.30 -11.35
C GLY A 60 11.67 -4.50 -10.66
N GLN A 61 12.31 -3.57 -11.37
CA GLN A 61 13.44 -2.79 -10.81
C GLN A 61 13.04 -1.94 -9.59
N VAL A 62 11.78 -1.51 -9.53
CA VAL A 62 11.25 -0.68 -8.44
C VAL A 62 11.31 -1.43 -7.10
N GLU A 63 11.22 -2.76 -7.11
CA GLU A 63 11.24 -3.58 -5.89
C GLU A 63 12.59 -3.44 -5.18
N GLU A 64 13.68 -3.50 -5.94
CA GLU A 64 15.03 -3.30 -5.38
C GLU A 64 15.23 -1.86 -4.93
N ASP A 65 14.72 -0.89 -5.70
CA ASP A 65 14.84 0.54 -5.36
C ASP A 65 14.05 0.89 -4.08
N CYS A 66 12.89 0.26 -3.86
CA CYS A 66 12.00 0.48 -2.72
C CYS A 66 12.14 -0.58 -1.61
N LYS A 67 13.13 -1.47 -1.70
CA LYS A 67 13.28 -2.66 -0.84
C LYS A 67 13.18 -2.38 0.64
N ALA A 68 13.85 -1.32 1.11
CA ALA A 68 13.82 -0.95 2.53
C ALA A 68 12.41 -0.57 3.01
N ALA A 69 11.65 0.17 2.19
CA ALA A 69 10.28 0.55 2.50
C ALA A 69 9.34 -0.66 2.47
N ILE A 70 9.51 -1.55 1.48
CA ILE A 70 8.75 -2.79 1.35
C ILE A 70 8.99 -3.68 2.58
N GLN A 71 10.25 -3.93 2.93
CA GLN A 71 10.60 -4.73 4.10
C GLN A 71 10.05 -4.15 5.39
N LYS A 72 10.17 -2.83 5.58
CA LYS A 72 9.63 -2.15 6.75
C LYS A 72 8.11 -2.33 6.88
N PHE A 73 7.37 -2.21 5.77
CA PHE A 73 5.93 -2.44 5.77
C PHE A 73 5.59 -3.91 6.05
N LEU A 74 6.25 -4.85 5.36
CA LEU A 74 5.99 -6.28 5.50
C LEU A 74 6.34 -6.86 6.88
N GLN A 75 7.16 -6.16 7.68
CA GLN A 75 7.48 -6.55 9.06
C GLN A 75 6.44 -6.07 10.09
N ASP A 76 5.47 -5.24 9.69
CA ASP A 76 4.40 -4.76 10.55
C ASP A 76 3.12 -5.57 10.31
N ASP A 77 3.00 -6.71 11.00
CA ASP A 77 1.89 -7.67 10.83
C ASP A 77 0.51 -7.01 10.93
N SER A 78 0.37 -6.00 11.80
CA SER A 78 -0.90 -5.29 11.98
C SER A 78 -1.26 -4.49 10.73
N LYS A 79 -0.32 -3.72 10.19
CA LYS A 79 -0.57 -2.92 8.98
C LYS A 79 -0.72 -3.79 7.74
N VAL A 80 0.03 -4.88 7.64
CA VAL A 80 -0.12 -5.87 6.57
C VAL A 80 -1.51 -6.50 6.62
N ALA A 81 -1.94 -6.97 7.79
CA ALA A 81 -3.28 -7.55 7.97
C ALA A 81 -4.39 -6.53 7.67
N CYS A 82 -4.21 -5.27 8.09
CA CYS A 82 -5.15 -4.19 7.80
C CYS A 82 -5.31 -3.97 6.29
N ALA A 83 -4.19 -3.84 5.56
CA ALA A 83 -4.18 -3.64 4.11
C ALA A 83 -4.74 -4.85 3.34
N SER A 84 -4.52 -6.07 3.84
CA SER A 84 -4.93 -7.32 3.19
C SER A 84 -6.44 -7.59 3.25
N GLN A 85 -7.22 -6.79 3.99
CA GLN A 85 -8.69 -6.91 4.02
C GLN A 85 -9.34 -6.52 2.70
N LEU A 86 -8.65 -5.72 1.89
CA LEU A 86 -9.14 -5.29 0.61
C LEU A 86 -8.78 -6.33 -0.46
N PRO A 87 -9.72 -6.66 -1.36
CA PRO A 87 -9.45 -7.65 -2.39
C PRO A 87 -8.35 -7.15 -3.33
N LEU A 88 -7.37 -8.02 -3.56
CA LEU A 88 -6.37 -7.85 -4.61
C LEU A 88 -7.08 -7.79 -5.98
N VAL A 89 -6.52 -7.00 -6.91
CA VAL A 89 -7.06 -6.81 -8.26
C VAL A 89 -6.51 -7.85 -9.22
#